data_AF-A0A7W1SJ58-F1
#
_entry.id   AF-A0A7W1SJ58-F1
#
_cell.length_a   1.000
_cell.length_b   1.000
_cell.length_c   1.000
_cell.angle_alpha   90.00
_cell.angle_beta   90.00
_cell.angle_gamma   90.00
#
_symmetry.space_group_name_H-M   'P 1'
#
loop_
_entity.id
_entity.type
_entity.pdbx_description
1 polymer ?
#
loop_
_entity_poly.entity_id
_entity_poly.type
_entity_poly.pdbx_seq_one_letter_code
_entity_poly.pdbx_strand_id
1 'polypeptide(L)' 'MPTCRLERVGETTGGNDLLIAAQALSLGHAVVTDNDRAFGCIDDLRCENWLRTSI' A
#
# COMPACT_ATOMS: atom_id res chain seq x y z
N MET A 1 18.24 13.71 10.62
CA MET A 1 17.69 12.46 11.20
C MET A 1 16.72 11.88 10.19
N PRO A 2 16.91 10.67 9.61
CA PRO A 2 15.95 10.13 8.67
C PRO A 2 14.80 9.50 9.46
N THR A 3 13.63 10.12 9.41
CA THR A 3 12.38 9.60 9.98
C THR A 3 11.96 8.34 9.24
N CYS A 4 11.46 7.36 10.01
CA CYS A 4 10.92 6.09 9.53
C CYS A 4 10.06 6.31 8.29
N ARG A 5 10.34 5.59 7.19
CA ARG A 5 9.76 5.84 5.86
C ARG A 5 8.23 5.84 5.90
N LEU A 6 7.62 5.10 6.84
CA LEU A 6 6.17 5.03 7.04
C LEU A 6 5.54 6.30 7.62
N GLU A 7 6.26 7.08 8.45
CA GLU A 7 5.70 8.33 9.00
C GLU A 7 5.63 9.44 7.95
N ARG A 8 6.43 9.35 6.87
CA ARG A 8 6.34 10.25 5.71
C ARG A 8 5.16 9.92 4.80
N VAL A 9 4.57 8.74 4.94
CA VAL A 9 3.40 8.24 4.19
C VAL A 9 2.10 8.43 5.00
N GLY A 10 2.19 8.99 6.21
CA GLY A 10 1.02 9.33 7.02
C GLY A 10 0.10 10.39 6.41
N GLU A 11 0.53 11.07 5.34
CA GLU A 11 -0.27 12.12 4.68
C GLU A 11 -1.20 11.58 3.58
N THR A 12 -1.02 10.33 3.11
CA THR A 12 -1.74 9.80 1.92
C THR A 12 -2.52 8.51 2.16
N THR A 13 -2.29 7.82 3.26
CA THR A 13 -2.76 6.44 3.47
C THR A 13 -3.39 6.35 4.86
N GLY A 14 -4.71 6.18 4.93
CA GLY A 14 -5.44 6.20 6.20
C GLY A 14 -5.00 5.05 7.11
N GLY A 15 -5.28 5.14 8.42
CA GLY A 15 -4.89 4.10 9.39
C GLY A 15 -5.32 2.68 9.02
N ASN A 16 -6.42 2.54 8.27
CA ASN A 16 -6.89 1.24 7.77
C ASN A 16 -6.02 0.68 6.65
N ASP A 17 -5.57 1.52 5.73
CA ASP A 17 -4.72 1.11 4.61
C ASP A 17 -3.38 0.57 5.13
N LEU A 18 -2.85 1.14 6.21
CA LEU A 18 -1.66 0.61 6.88
C LEU A 18 -1.89 -0.80 7.46
N LEU A 19 -3.05 -1.05 8.06
CA LEU A 19 -3.41 -2.38 8.59
C LEU A 19 -3.59 -3.39 7.46
N ILE A 20 -4.23 -2.99 6.35
CA ILE A 20 -4.40 -3.82 5.16
C ILE A 20 -3.03 -4.19 4.57
N ALA A 21 -2.14 -3.21 4.41
CA ALA A 21 -0.79 -3.42 3.90
C ALA A 21 0.03 -4.34 4.82
N ALA A 22 -0.02 -4.12 6.13
CA ALA A 22 0.68 -4.97 7.10
C ALA A 22 0.18 -6.42 7.08
N GLN A 23 -1.13 -6.63 6.97
CA GLN A 23 -1.70 -7.97 6.85
C GLN A 23 -1.31 -8.66 5.54
N ALA A 24 -1.36 -7.95 4.42
CA ALA A 24 -0.96 -8.48 3.11
C ALA A 24 0.53 -8.84 3.06
N LEU A 25 1.40 -7.97 3.61
CA LEU A 25 2.83 -8.24 3.76
C LEU A 25 3.09 -9.47 4.64
N SER A 26 2.41 -9.57 5.79
CA SER A 26 2.56 -10.71 6.70
C SER A 26 2.18 -12.04 6.05
N LEU A 27 1.16 -12.03 5.18
CA LEU A 27 0.68 -13.21 4.47
C LEU A 27 1.36 -13.44 3.11
N GLY A 28 2.20 -12.52 2.64
CA GLY A 28 2.82 -12.57 1.31
C GLY A 28 1.81 -12.46 0.16
N HIS A 29 0.70 -11.76 0.38
CA HIS A 29 -0.38 -11.56 -0.60
C HIS A 29 -0.30 -10.21 -1.30
N ALA A 30 -0.93 -10.12 -2.47
CA ALA A 30 -1.11 -8.86 -3.19
C ALA A 30 -2.36 -8.11 -2.70
N VAL A 31 -2.27 -6.79 -2.57
CA VAL A 31 -3.41 -5.91 -2.31
C VAL A 31 -3.97 -5.46 -3.65
N VAL A 32 -5.21 -5.85 -3.92
CA VAL A 32 -5.94 -5.40 -5.10
C VAL A 32 -6.73 -4.15 -4.72
N THR A 33 -6.43 -3.01 -5.33
CA THR A 33 -7.09 -1.74 -5.01
C THR A 33 -7.11 -0.80 -6.21
N ASP A 34 -8.18 -0.01 -6.33
CA ASP A 34 -8.21 1.09 -7.30
C ASP A 34 -7.43 2.32 -6.79
N ASN A 35 -7.19 2.40 -5.48
CA ASN A 35 -6.41 3.47 -4.84
C ASN A 35 -4.92 3.11 -4.73
N ASP A 36 -4.32 2.69 -5.86
CA ASP A 36 -2.91 2.23 -5.93
C ASP A 36 -1.90 3.26 -5.40
N ARG A 37 -2.25 4.56 -5.47
CA ARG A 37 -1.41 5.66 -4.95
C ARG A 37 -1.12 5.55 -3.45
N ALA A 38 -2.05 5.00 -2.66
CA ALA A 38 -1.89 4.86 -1.22
C ALA A 38 -0.92 3.72 -0.83
N PHE A 39 -0.75 2.73 -1.72
CA PHE A 39 0.01 1.52 -1.46
C PHE A 39 1.34 1.48 -2.20
N GLY A 40 1.50 2.25 -3.29
CA GLY A 40 2.73 2.33 -4.07
C GLY A 40 3.95 2.90 -3.33
N CYS A 41 3.79 3.45 -2.11
CA CYS A 41 4.90 3.92 -1.28
C CYS A 41 5.46 2.85 -0.33
N ILE A 42 4.82 1.68 -0.25
CA ILE A 42 5.23 0.58 0.62
C ILE A 42 6.14 -0.35 -0.17
N ASP A 43 7.44 -0.23 0.08
CA ASP A 43 8.47 -1.14 -0.43
C ASP A 43 8.10 -2.60 -0.05
N ASP A 44 8.32 -3.55 -0.96
CA ASP A 44 7.94 -4.98 -0.84
C ASP A 44 6.43 -5.33 -0.88
N LEU A 45 5.51 -4.35 -0.84
CA LEU A 45 4.08 -4.65 -0.97
C LEU A 45 3.68 -4.84 -2.44
N ARG A 46 3.17 -6.02 -2.78
CA ARG A 46 2.56 -6.28 -4.09
C ARG A 46 1.19 -5.60 -4.14
N CYS A 47 1.04 -4.60 -5.01
CA CYS A 47 -0.22 -3.88 -5.22
C CYS A 47 -0.68 -4.05 -6.67
N GLU A 48 -1.96 -4.31 -6.89
CA GLU A 48 -2.55 -4.51 -8.21
C GLU A 48 -3.79 -3.63 -8.40
N ASN A 49 -3.85 -2.89 -9.51
CA ASN A 49 -5.07 -2.21 -9.95
C ASN A 49 -5.67 -2.94 -11.15
N TRP A 50 -6.72 -3.73 -10.90
CA TRP A 50 -7.41 -4.50 -11.94
C TRP A 50 -8.30 -3.63 -12.84
N LEU A 51 -8.70 -2.44 -12.41
CA LEU A 51 -9.47 -1.50 -13.25
C LEU A 51 -8.61 -0.90 -14.37
N ARG A 52 -7.31 -0.72 -14.15
CA ARG A 52 -6.35 -0.34 -15.20
C ARG A 52 -6.14 -1.44 -16.25
N THR A 53 -6.47 -2.69 -15.92
CA THR A 53 -6.32 -3.84 -16.82
C THR A 53 -7.52 -4.02 -17.75
N SER A 54 -8.60 -3.27 -17.56
CA SER A 54 -9.76 -3.29 -18.45
C SER A 54 -9.56 -2.29 -19.60
N ILE A 55 -9.30 -2.84 -20.78
CA ILE A 55 -9.29 -2.21 -22.11
C ILE A 55 -10.54 -1.38 -22.42
#